data_AF-A0A1Q2MES8-F1
#
_entry.id   AF-A0A1Q2MES8-F1
#
_cell.length_a   1.000
_cell.length_b   1.000
_cell.length_c   1.000
_cell.angle_alpha   90.00
_cell.angle_beta   90.00
_cell.angle_gamma   90.00
#
_symmetry.space_group_name_H-M   'P 1'
#
loop_
_entity.id
_entity.type
_entity.pdbx_description
1 polymer ?
#
loop_
_entity_poly.entity_id
_entity_poly.type
_entity_poly.pdbx_seq_one_letter_code
_entity_poly.pdbx_strand_id
1 'polypeptide(L)'
;MVILSGSVLAGEYSDGTNSPDAIDAGIPGVFENQLNPVFSGWAVTVVEYLPSDETESYGIDGIGPSPYTGNDFSDTANALGPVTTSDLDVVSLGDLNWEDGVTYDIDDEPGFITLSFPETVSNGPGPDFAVFENTFGSGGLLPAELAFVEVSTNGTDFARFPCYYNASSEPVGPYGYIDVTKIWNLAGKHINSGSGSWGTPFNLSDLSEHPLVLDNTVNIEQINYIRIVDIAGNGYFADSLGNPIYDAWETWGSGGFDLNAVGILENITGDGDSDGEVNFHDFLRLHKNWNKTGGWPQGDFNEDGFVDADDYLLLAGNWLYRNK
;
A
#
# COMPACT_ATOMS: atom_id res chain seq x y z
N MET A 1 -19.46 13.59 12.92
CA MET A 1 -18.13 14.22 13.08
C MET A 1 -17.33 13.28 13.95
N VAL A 2 -16.79 12.22 13.33
CA VAL A 2 -15.79 11.38 13.99
C VAL A 2 -14.56 12.26 14.08
N ILE A 3 -14.17 12.63 15.29
CA ILE A 3 -12.86 13.25 15.50
C ILE A 3 -11.90 12.08 15.40
N LEU A 4 -11.38 11.83 14.19
CA LEU A 4 -10.25 10.93 14.02
C LEU A 4 -9.09 11.55 14.79
N SER A 5 -8.79 11.02 15.97
CA SER A 5 -7.48 11.17 16.59
C SER A 5 -6.51 10.21 15.90
N GLY A 6 -6.39 10.32 14.58
CA GLY A 6 -5.25 9.82 13.86
C GLY A 6 -4.33 11.02 13.73
N SER A 7 -3.28 11.09 14.53
CA SER A 7 -2.12 11.86 14.16
C SER A 7 -1.79 11.45 12.72
N VAL A 8 -2.10 12.31 11.75
CA VAL A 8 -1.34 12.36 10.50
C VAL A 8 0.10 12.37 10.99
N LEU A 9 0.77 11.22 10.90
CA LEU A 9 2.04 11.02 11.58
C LEU A 9 2.96 12.14 11.11
N ALA A 10 3.38 12.98 12.06
CA ALA A 10 4.18 14.15 11.74
C ALA A 10 5.54 13.67 11.25
N GLY A 11 5.81 13.78 9.96
CA GLY A 11 7.04 13.28 9.32
C GLY A 11 7.05 13.55 7.82
N GLU A 12 8.20 13.32 7.19
CA GLU A 12 8.29 13.28 5.73
C GLU A 12 7.79 11.91 5.26
N TYR A 13 7.00 11.88 4.18
CA TYR A 13 6.61 10.62 3.54
C TYR A 13 7.60 10.25 2.45
N SER A 14 7.69 8.96 2.15
CA SER A 14 8.66 8.40 1.23
C SER A 14 8.56 9.01 -0.18
N ASP A 15 9.70 9.04 -0.86
CA ASP A 15 9.80 9.42 -2.27
C ASP A 15 9.40 8.30 -3.26
N GLY A 16 8.66 7.30 -2.76
CA GLY A 16 8.28 6.09 -3.49
C GLY A 16 9.34 4.99 -3.51
N THR A 17 10.35 5.08 -2.64
CA THR A 17 11.40 4.05 -2.46
C THR A 17 11.62 3.73 -0.97
N ASN A 18 12.72 3.04 -0.62
CA ASN A 18 13.12 2.78 0.77
C ASN A 18 13.12 4.03 1.66
N SER A 19 13.51 5.21 1.16
CA SER A 19 13.44 6.49 1.91
C SER A 19 13.62 6.34 3.44
N PRO A 20 14.82 5.99 3.94
CA PRO A 20 15.01 5.51 5.32
C PRO A 20 14.68 6.52 6.43
N ASP A 21 14.50 7.78 6.05
CA ASP A 21 14.12 8.87 6.95
C ASP A 21 12.61 9.15 6.95
N ALA A 22 11.86 8.51 6.05
CA ALA A 22 10.41 8.61 5.95
C ALA A 22 9.72 7.56 6.83
N ILE A 23 8.56 7.92 7.37
CA ILE A 23 7.80 7.05 8.28
C ILE A 23 7.16 5.85 7.58
N ASP A 24 7.01 5.93 6.27
CA ASP A 24 6.37 4.94 5.40
C ASP A 24 7.33 4.50 4.30
N ALA A 25 8.60 4.32 4.67
CA ALA A 25 9.64 3.69 3.86
C ALA A 25 9.11 2.47 3.10
N GLY A 26 9.33 2.43 1.77
CA GLY A 26 8.87 1.32 0.95
C GLY A 26 9.54 0.01 1.35
N ILE A 27 8.75 -1.07 1.43
CA ILE A 27 9.26 -2.39 1.78
C ILE A 27 9.85 -3.07 0.53
N PRO A 28 11.13 -3.45 0.53
CA PRO A 28 11.74 -4.09 -0.61
C PRO A 28 11.10 -5.45 -0.88
N GLY A 29 10.52 -5.66 -2.07
CA GLY A 29 9.97 -6.95 -2.49
C GLY A 29 11.04 -7.96 -2.90
N VAL A 30 12.08 -7.46 -3.59
CA VAL A 30 13.17 -8.25 -4.15
C VAL A 30 14.51 -7.57 -3.86
N PHE A 31 15.47 -8.32 -3.33
CA PHE A 31 16.87 -7.94 -3.16
C PHE A 31 17.79 -8.84 -3.97
N GLU A 32 18.69 -8.27 -4.78
CA GLU A 32 19.69 -9.06 -5.53
C GLU A 32 19.12 -10.26 -6.32
N ASN A 33 17.91 -10.10 -6.89
CA ASN A 33 17.13 -11.15 -7.57
C ASN A 33 16.62 -12.29 -6.67
N GLN A 34 16.50 -12.05 -5.37
CA GLN A 34 15.88 -12.94 -4.39
C GLN A 34 14.71 -12.22 -3.72
N LEU A 35 13.63 -12.94 -3.45
CA LEU A 35 12.54 -12.40 -2.64
C LEU A 35 13.08 -11.99 -1.28
N ASN A 36 12.62 -10.84 -0.79
CA ASN A 36 12.98 -10.37 0.53
C ASN A 36 12.48 -11.39 1.58
N PRO A 37 13.36 -11.93 2.44
CA PRO A 37 12.99 -12.91 3.44
C PRO A 37 12.08 -12.36 4.54
N VAL A 38 11.83 -11.05 4.61
CA VAL A 38 10.85 -10.48 5.55
C VAL A 38 9.42 -10.97 5.27
N PHE A 39 9.10 -11.39 4.04
CA PHE A 39 7.76 -11.86 3.70
C PHE A 39 7.52 -13.29 4.16
N SER A 40 6.59 -13.47 5.10
CA SER A 40 6.16 -14.77 5.65
C SER A 40 5.12 -15.47 4.77
N GLY A 41 4.43 -14.71 3.91
CA GLY A 41 3.40 -15.23 3.02
C GLY A 41 2.95 -14.22 1.98
N TRP A 42 2.16 -14.70 1.03
CA TRP A 42 1.59 -13.92 -0.06
C TRP A 42 0.12 -14.28 -0.24
N ALA A 43 -0.63 -13.44 -0.94
CA ALA A 43 -2.00 -13.78 -1.32
C ALA A 43 -2.03 -15.10 -2.10
N VAL A 44 -2.98 -15.99 -1.77
CA VAL A 44 -3.10 -17.32 -2.39
C VAL A 44 -4.47 -17.56 -3.04
N THR A 45 -5.45 -16.68 -2.80
CA THR A 45 -6.78 -16.81 -3.38
C THR A 45 -7.41 -15.45 -3.57
N VAL A 46 -8.04 -15.29 -4.73
CA VAL A 46 -8.95 -14.18 -5.04
C VAL A 46 -10.34 -14.61 -4.59
N VAL A 47 -10.86 -13.93 -3.57
CA VAL A 47 -12.16 -14.20 -2.97
C VAL A 47 -13.26 -13.53 -3.77
N GLU A 48 -12.99 -12.30 -4.21
CA GLU A 48 -13.91 -11.49 -5.00
C GLU A 48 -13.08 -10.54 -5.88
N TYR A 49 -13.51 -10.36 -7.12
CA TYR A 49 -12.94 -9.41 -8.05
C TYR A 49 -14.11 -8.81 -8.82
N LEU A 50 -14.33 -7.52 -8.61
CA LEU A 50 -15.33 -6.73 -9.29
C LEU A 50 -14.63 -5.47 -9.77
N PRO A 51 -13.98 -5.51 -10.94
CA PRO A 51 -13.41 -4.29 -11.46
C PRO A 51 -14.50 -3.34 -11.94
N SER A 52 -14.18 -2.05 -12.05
CA SER A 52 -15.11 -1.11 -12.67
C SER A 52 -15.18 -1.37 -14.17
N ASP A 53 -16.33 -1.91 -14.62
CA ASP A 53 -16.72 -1.89 -16.02
C ASP A 53 -17.26 -0.49 -16.31
N GLU A 54 -16.58 0.33 -17.11
CA GLU A 54 -17.15 0.90 -18.33
C GLU A 54 -16.22 1.90 -19.05
N THR A 55 -16.11 1.65 -20.35
CA THR A 55 -15.53 2.47 -21.45
C THR A 55 -14.02 2.42 -21.66
N GLU A 56 -13.68 2.13 -22.92
CA GLU A 56 -12.53 2.62 -23.67
C GLU A 56 -11.38 3.28 -22.87
N SER A 57 -10.69 2.60 -21.94
CA SER A 57 -9.36 3.06 -21.49
C SER A 57 -8.52 3.20 -22.76
N TYR A 58 -8.30 4.45 -23.19
CA TYR A 58 -8.11 4.91 -24.57
C TYR A 58 -7.48 3.89 -25.55
N GLY A 59 -8.26 2.89 -26.03
CA GLY A 59 -7.80 1.87 -26.98
C GLY A 59 -7.99 0.40 -26.59
N ILE A 60 -8.60 0.09 -25.44
CA ILE A 60 -8.99 -1.27 -25.05
C ILE A 60 -10.46 -1.26 -24.60
N ASP A 61 -11.28 -2.15 -25.18
CA ASP A 61 -12.66 -2.38 -24.72
C ASP A 61 -12.61 -3.21 -23.43
N GLY A 62 -12.73 -2.55 -22.27
CA GLY A 62 -12.72 -3.17 -20.94
C GLY A 62 -11.33 -3.57 -20.42
N ILE A 63 -11.28 -4.39 -19.37
CA ILE A 63 -10.04 -4.79 -18.65
C ILE A 63 -9.42 -6.07 -19.24
N GLY A 64 -9.99 -6.56 -20.34
CA GLY A 64 -9.55 -7.78 -21.01
C GLY A 64 -8.18 -7.66 -21.69
N PRO A 65 -7.84 -8.62 -22.57
CA PRO A 65 -6.52 -8.68 -23.18
C PRO A 65 -6.20 -7.42 -23.99
N SER A 66 -5.12 -6.75 -23.61
CA SER A 66 -4.62 -5.59 -24.32
C SER A 66 -4.22 -5.96 -25.75
N PRO A 67 -4.77 -5.30 -26.78
CA PRO A 67 -4.38 -5.52 -28.16
C PRO A 67 -2.94 -5.04 -28.45
N TYR A 68 -2.34 -4.27 -27.54
CA TYR A 68 -1.00 -3.71 -27.67
C TYR A 68 0.07 -4.60 -27.04
N THR A 69 -0.17 -5.10 -25.83
CA THR A 69 0.81 -5.94 -25.09
C THR A 69 0.52 -7.43 -25.23
N GLY A 70 -0.74 -7.80 -25.49
CA GLY A 70 -1.22 -9.19 -25.46
C GLY A 70 -1.49 -9.72 -24.06
N ASN A 71 -1.29 -8.90 -23.02
CA ASN A 71 -1.54 -9.26 -21.63
C ASN A 71 -3.02 -9.13 -21.27
N ASP A 72 -3.52 -10.06 -20.47
CA ASP A 72 -4.86 -10.01 -19.89
C ASP A 72 -4.79 -9.38 -18.50
N PHE A 73 -5.14 -8.10 -18.40
CA PHE A 73 -5.11 -7.36 -17.14
C PHE A 73 -6.29 -7.71 -16.23
N SER A 74 -7.24 -8.53 -16.70
CA SER A 74 -8.30 -9.13 -15.88
C SER A 74 -7.89 -10.48 -15.28
N ASP A 75 -6.70 -11.00 -15.60
CA ASP A 75 -6.21 -12.26 -15.02
C ASP A 75 -5.81 -12.07 -13.56
N THR A 76 -6.78 -12.32 -12.68
CA THR A 76 -6.61 -12.22 -11.23
C THR A 76 -5.51 -13.15 -10.66
N ALA A 77 -5.03 -14.13 -11.42
CA ALA A 77 -3.88 -14.95 -11.00
C ALA A 77 -2.60 -14.12 -10.85
N ASN A 78 -2.49 -12.99 -11.53
CA ASN A 78 -1.33 -12.09 -11.44
C ASN A 78 -1.22 -11.40 -10.07
N ALA A 79 -2.30 -11.30 -9.28
CA ALA A 79 -2.25 -10.80 -7.90
C ALA A 79 -1.85 -11.86 -6.85
N LEU A 80 -1.61 -13.10 -7.27
CA LEU A 80 -1.35 -14.22 -6.38
C LEU A 80 0.13 -14.61 -6.37
N GLY A 81 0.61 -14.95 -5.18
CA GLY A 81 2.00 -15.33 -4.98
C GLY A 81 2.94 -14.12 -4.84
N PRO A 82 4.25 -14.37 -4.92
CA PRO A 82 5.25 -13.35 -4.70
C PRO A 82 5.24 -12.24 -5.73
N VAL A 83 5.53 -11.01 -5.26
CA VAL A 83 5.83 -9.86 -6.11
C VAL A 83 6.81 -10.23 -7.21
N THR A 84 6.56 -9.71 -8.40
CA THR A 84 7.48 -9.83 -9.52
C THR A 84 8.02 -8.46 -9.91
N THR A 85 9.21 -8.42 -10.49
CA THR A 85 9.79 -7.18 -11.02
C THR A 85 9.28 -6.87 -12.44
N SER A 86 8.11 -7.41 -12.79
CA SER A 86 7.50 -7.27 -14.11
C SER A 86 6.34 -6.31 -14.00
N ASP A 87 6.47 -5.15 -14.63
CA ASP A 87 5.45 -4.10 -14.66
C ASP A 87 4.14 -4.54 -15.34
N LEU A 88 4.16 -5.72 -15.98
CA LEU A 88 3.06 -6.29 -16.76
C LEU A 88 2.36 -7.47 -16.08
N ASP A 89 2.88 -7.92 -14.94
CA ASP A 89 2.34 -9.05 -14.17
C ASP A 89 1.37 -8.51 -13.12
N VAL A 90 0.26 -7.92 -13.57
CA VAL A 90 -0.68 -7.20 -12.73
C VAL A 90 -2.12 -7.59 -13.05
N VAL A 91 -3.01 -7.36 -12.09
CA VAL A 91 -4.46 -7.30 -12.32
C VAL A 91 -4.91 -5.86 -12.13
N SER A 92 -5.61 -5.33 -13.13
CA SER A 92 -6.17 -3.99 -13.15
C SER A 92 -7.52 -3.99 -12.43
N LEU A 93 -7.78 -2.94 -11.64
CA LEU A 93 -9.08 -2.74 -10.99
C LEU A 93 -10.07 -1.98 -11.88
N GLY A 94 -9.62 -1.42 -13.00
CA GLY A 94 -10.45 -0.69 -13.95
C GLY A 94 -10.48 0.79 -13.66
N ASP A 95 -10.67 1.58 -14.73
CA ASP A 95 -11.01 2.99 -14.59
C ASP A 95 -12.51 3.15 -14.38
N LEU A 96 -12.89 4.12 -13.56
CA LEU A 96 -14.21 4.71 -13.65
C LEU A 96 -14.14 5.92 -14.60
N ASN A 97 -14.88 5.86 -15.70
CA ASN A 97 -14.88 6.90 -16.73
C ASN A 97 -15.55 8.20 -16.28
N TRP A 98 -15.29 9.27 -17.04
CA TRP A 98 -16.03 10.51 -16.96
C TRP A 98 -16.55 10.89 -18.34
N GLU A 99 -17.73 10.40 -18.70
CA GLU A 99 -18.46 11.00 -19.81
C GLU A 99 -18.98 12.40 -19.41
N ASP A 100 -18.38 13.44 -20.01
CA ASP A 100 -18.99 14.75 -20.26
C ASP A 100 -19.76 15.41 -19.10
N GLY A 101 -19.17 15.43 -17.89
CA GLY A 101 -19.70 16.24 -16.78
C GLY A 101 -20.97 15.69 -16.15
N VAL A 102 -21.25 14.41 -16.35
CA VAL A 102 -22.17 13.66 -15.49
C VAL A 102 -21.36 13.29 -14.24
N THR A 103 -21.67 13.95 -13.13
CA THR A 103 -21.28 13.47 -11.79
C THR A 103 -21.55 11.98 -11.72
N TYR A 104 -20.58 11.19 -11.23
CA TYR A 104 -20.81 9.80 -10.79
C TYR A 104 -22.22 9.64 -10.27
N ASP A 105 -22.96 8.67 -10.82
CA ASP A 105 -24.18 8.29 -10.14
C ASP A 105 -23.77 7.72 -8.77
N ILE A 106 -24.59 7.91 -7.76
CA ILE A 106 -24.30 7.43 -6.40
C ILE A 106 -24.17 5.89 -6.33
N ASP A 107 -24.51 5.22 -7.44
CA ASP A 107 -24.48 3.78 -7.65
C ASP A 107 -23.23 3.29 -8.42
N ASP A 108 -22.32 4.17 -8.88
CA ASP A 108 -21.05 3.77 -9.50
C ASP A 108 -20.04 3.35 -8.42
N GLU A 109 -19.78 2.04 -8.32
CA GLU A 109 -18.84 1.47 -7.35
C GLU A 109 -17.43 1.36 -7.96
N PRO A 110 -16.36 1.79 -7.24
CA PRO A 110 -15.00 1.61 -7.71
C PRO A 110 -14.65 0.13 -7.86
N GLY A 111 -13.77 -0.18 -8.80
CA GLY A 111 -13.23 -1.51 -8.94
C GLY A 111 -12.52 -1.99 -7.69
N PHE A 112 -12.63 -3.28 -7.38
CA PHE A 112 -11.93 -3.85 -6.24
C PHE A 112 -11.57 -5.32 -6.41
N ILE A 113 -10.58 -5.74 -5.63
CA ILE A 113 -10.20 -7.15 -5.46
C ILE A 113 -10.05 -7.47 -3.98
N THR A 114 -10.61 -8.60 -3.55
CA THR A 114 -10.47 -9.14 -2.19
C THR A 114 -9.64 -10.40 -2.24
N LEU A 115 -8.57 -10.43 -1.45
CA LEU A 115 -7.60 -11.52 -1.39
C LEU A 115 -7.62 -12.19 -0.01
N SER A 116 -7.28 -13.47 0.03
CA SER A 116 -7.05 -14.22 1.26
C SER A 116 -5.67 -14.90 1.28
N PHE A 117 -5.21 -15.21 2.49
CA PHE A 117 -3.84 -15.63 2.79
C PHE A 117 -3.80 -17.03 3.41
N PRO A 118 -2.67 -17.75 3.31
CA PRO A 118 -2.56 -19.09 3.88
C PRO A 118 -2.59 -19.08 5.42
N GLU A 119 -2.14 -17.98 6.02
CA GLU A 119 -2.18 -17.73 7.45
C GLU A 119 -2.88 -16.39 7.71
N THR A 120 -3.51 -16.30 8.88
CA THR A 120 -4.18 -15.08 9.34
C THR A 120 -3.13 -14.01 9.62
N VAL A 121 -3.34 -12.80 9.11
CA VAL A 121 -2.50 -11.64 9.41
C VAL A 121 -2.88 -11.12 10.79
N SER A 122 -1.89 -11.00 11.68
CA SER A 122 -2.08 -10.53 13.05
C SER A 122 -1.26 -9.26 13.22
N ASN A 123 -1.85 -8.26 13.86
CA ASN A 123 -1.16 -7.04 14.23
C ASN A 123 0.07 -7.34 15.10
N GLY A 124 1.24 -6.92 14.67
CA GLY A 124 2.47 -6.98 15.43
C GLY A 124 3.25 -5.68 15.37
N PRO A 125 4.50 -5.67 15.87
CA PRO A 125 5.36 -4.50 15.75
C PRO A 125 5.68 -4.19 14.28
N GLY A 126 5.58 -2.91 13.91
CA GLY A 126 5.85 -2.43 12.56
C GLY A 126 4.74 -2.74 11.56
N PRO A 127 4.96 -2.45 10.27
CA PRO A 127 4.04 -2.85 9.21
C PRO A 127 3.79 -4.37 9.18
N ASP A 128 2.54 -4.77 8.92
CA ASP A 128 2.12 -6.18 8.90
C ASP A 128 2.01 -6.76 7.49
N PHE A 129 1.83 -5.90 6.49
CA PHE A 129 1.80 -6.30 5.09
C PHE A 129 2.22 -5.15 4.18
N ALA A 130 2.51 -5.47 2.92
CA ALA A 130 2.80 -4.50 1.88
C ALA A 130 2.02 -4.78 0.60
N VAL A 131 1.59 -3.72 -0.07
CA VAL A 131 0.88 -3.77 -1.37
C VAL A 131 1.80 -3.25 -2.47
N PHE A 132 1.91 -4.02 -3.56
CA PHE A 132 2.75 -3.74 -4.71
C PHE A 132 1.88 -3.43 -5.93
N GLU A 133 2.13 -2.30 -6.57
CA GLU A 133 1.55 -1.86 -7.85
C GLU A 133 2.67 -1.46 -8.79
N ASN A 134 2.45 -1.50 -10.10
CA ASN A 134 3.51 -1.41 -11.12
C ASN A 134 4.03 0.02 -11.45
N THR A 135 3.86 1.01 -10.57
CA THR A 135 4.29 2.38 -10.90
C THR A 135 5.79 2.49 -11.13
N PHE A 136 6.19 3.50 -11.90
CA PHE A 136 7.57 3.77 -12.31
C PHE A 136 7.93 5.24 -12.12
N GLY A 137 9.21 5.50 -11.88
CA GLY A 137 9.70 6.88 -11.79
C GLY A 137 10.91 7.01 -10.88
N SER A 138 11.15 8.23 -10.42
CA SER A 138 12.24 8.54 -9.49
C SER A 138 12.02 9.88 -8.81
N GLY A 139 12.48 10.01 -7.55
CA GLY A 139 12.54 11.30 -6.87
C GLY A 139 11.19 11.86 -6.43
N GLY A 140 10.24 10.99 -6.06
CA GLY A 140 8.97 11.38 -5.45
C GLY A 140 7.90 11.91 -6.39
N LEU A 141 8.18 12.07 -7.69
CA LEU A 141 7.16 12.38 -8.70
C LEU A 141 6.88 11.13 -9.52
N LEU A 142 5.69 10.56 -9.38
CA LEU A 142 5.28 9.30 -10.01
C LEU A 142 3.94 9.46 -10.73
N PRO A 143 3.71 8.80 -11.88
CA PRO A 143 2.38 8.52 -12.40
C PRO A 143 1.78 7.36 -11.59
N ALA A 144 1.52 7.62 -10.30
CA ALA A 144 0.95 6.63 -9.41
C ALA A 144 -0.53 6.43 -9.74
N GLU A 145 -0.98 5.18 -9.71
CA GLU A 145 -2.38 4.79 -9.65
C GLU A 145 -2.63 4.39 -8.20
N LEU A 146 -3.52 5.09 -7.49
CA LEU A 146 -3.68 4.91 -6.05
C LEU A 146 -4.87 3.99 -5.73
N ALA A 147 -4.78 3.31 -4.59
CA ALA A 147 -5.90 2.53 -4.08
C ALA A 147 -6.06 2.69 -2.57
N PHE A 148 -7.32 2.63 -2.11
CA PHE A 148 -7.62 2.39 -0.71
C PHE A 148 -7.31 0.93 -0.37
N VAL A 149 -6.92 0.72 0.88
CA VAL A 149 -6.71 -0.61 1.45
C VAL A 149 -7.68 -0.82 2.60
N GLU A 150 -8.31 -1.99 2.61
CA GLU A 150 -9.25 -2.39 3.66
C GLU A 150 -8.95 -3.81 4.14
N VAL A 151 -9.26 -4.09 5.39
CA VAL A 151 -9.03 -5.40 6.01
C VAL A 151 -10.28 -5.93 6.67
N SER A 152 -10.43 -7.26 6.68
CA SER A 152 -11.58 -7.91 7.30
C SER A 152 -11.20 -9.22 7.98
N THR A 153 -11.90 -9.50 9.09
CA THR A 153 -11.89 -10.80 9.77
C THR A 153 -12.85 -11.79 9.11
N ASN A 154 -13.99 -11.32 8.59
CA ASN A 154 -15.11 -12.18 8.20
C ASN A 154 -15.43 -12.15 6.69
N GLY A 155 -14.80 -11.27 5.93
CA GLY A 155 -14.95 -11.14 4.48
C GLY A 155 -16.18 -10.33 4.05
N THR A 156 -16.90 -9.71 5.01
CA THR A 156 -18.09 -8.89 4.74
C THR A 156 -17.98 -7.48 5.29
N ASP A 157 -17.39 -7.33 6.48
CA ASP A 157 -17.20 -6.04 7.15
C ASP A 157 -15.73 -5.64 7.03
N PHE A 158 -15.46 -4.53 6.34
CA PHE A 158 -14.12 -4.09 6.01
C PHE A 158 -13.79 -2.79 6.75
N ALA A 159 -12.66 -2.79 7.46
CA ALA A 159 -12.07 -1.60 8.05
C ALA A 159 -11.08 -0.98 7.05
N ARG A 160 -11.36 0.24 6.59
CA ARG A 160 -10.48 0.98 5.67
C ARG A 160 -9.39 1.70 6.46
N PHE A 161 -8.16 1.62 5.97
CA PHE A 161 -7.05 2.39 6.53
C PHE A 161 -7.31 3.89 6.43
N PRO A 162 -7.03 4.67 7.50
CA PRO A 162 -6.97 6.11 7.35
C PRO A 162 -5.82 6.47 6.42
N CYS A 163 -6.09 7.35 5.46
CA CYS A 163 -5.11 7.89 4.53
C CYS A 163 -5.08 9.42 4.56
N TYR A 164 -3.99 9.99 4.02
CA TYR A 164 -3.80 11.43 3.84
C TYR A 164 -3.31 11.73 2.42
N TYR A 165 -3.84 12.79 1.83
CA TYR A 165 -3.50 13.22 0.48
C TYR A 165 -3.37 14.74 0.39
N ASN A 166 -2.26 15.21 -0.19
CA ASN A 166 -2.05 16.62 -0.55
C ASN A 166 -1.16 16.77 -1.81
N ALA A 167 -1.20 15.82 -2.72
CA ALA A 167 -0.26 15.74 -3.85
C ALA A 167 -0.64 16.66 -5.03
N SER A 168 -1.93 16.77 -5.34
CA SER A 168 -2.48 17.64 -6.40
C SER A 168 -3.80 18.29 -5.94
N SER A 169 -4.21 19.35 -6.61
CA SER A 169 -5.52 20.00 -6.40
C SER A 169 -6.46 19.89 -7.60
N GLU A 170 -6.01 19.29 -8.71
CA GLU A 170 -6.73 19.18 -9.97
C GLU A 170 -6.34 17.84 -10.66
N PRO A 171 -7.16 17.32 -11.59
CA PRO A 171 -6.82 16.12 -12.37
C PRO A 171 -5.49 16.25 -13.10
N VAL A 172 -4.69 15.18 -13.12
CA VAL A 172 -3.33 15.20 -13.68
C VAL A 172 -3.21 14.51 -15.05
N GLY A 173 -4.25 13.78 -15.48
CA GLY A 173 -4.31 13.10 -16.78
C GLY A 173 -3.75 11.66 -16.74
N PRO A 174 -3.81 10.93 -17.88
CA PRO A 174 -3.51 9.49 -18.01
C PRO A 174 -2.16 9.02 -17.47
N TYR A 175 -1.17 9.89 -17.48
CA TYR A 175 0.20 9.62 -17.01
C TYR A 175 0.69 10.80 -16.18
N GLY A 176 -0.25 11.47 -15.49
CA GLY A 176 0.02 12.65 -14.71
C GLY A 176 0.87 12.32 -13.49
N TYR A 177 1.90 13.11 -13.26
CA TYR A 177 2.81 12.89 -12.14
C TYR A 177 2.28 13.59 -10.89
N ILE A 178 2.22 12.85 -9.78
CA ILE A 178 1.88 13.37 -8.45
C ILE A 178 3.08 13.27 -7.52
N ASP A 179 3.12 14.18 -6.54
CA ASP A 179 4.16 14.21 -5.51
C ASP A 179 3.82 13.24 -4.37
N VAL A 180 4.38 12.03 -4.44
CA VAL A 180 4.09 10.94 -3.49
C VAL A 180 4.67 11.17 -2.09
N THR A 181 5.54 12.17 -1.93
CA THR A 181 6.01 12.63 -0.59
C THR A 181 4.90 13.35 0.20
N LYS A 182 3.72 13.54 -0.40
CA LYS A 182 2.53 14.15 0.20
C LYS A 182 1.37 13.16 0.36
N ILE A 183 1.66 11.86 0.31
CA ILE A 183 0.68 10.78 0.34
C ILE A 183 1.09 9.79 1.43
N TRP A 184 0.13 9.36 2.23
CA TRP A 184 0.31 8.34 3.28
C TRP A 184 -0.88 7.37 3.30
N ASN A 185 -0.60 6.08 3.50
CA ASN A 185 -1.57 4.98 3.58
C ASN A 185 -2.51 4.85 2.36
N LEU A 186 -1.98 5.11 1.16
CA LEU A 186 -2.60 4.73 -0.12
C LEU A 186 -1.63 3.82 -0.86
N ALA A 187 -2.10 2.69 -1.39
CA ALA A 187 -1.28 1.82 -2.21
C ALA A 187 -0.90 2.53 -3.54
N GLY A 188 0.14 2.04 -4.24
CA GLY A 188 0.58 2.59 -5.53
C GLY A 188 1.50 3.80 -5.46
N LYS A 189 1.81 4.31 -4.26
CA LYS A 189 2.76 5.41 -4.08
C LYS A 189 4.24 4.99 -4.11
N HIS A 190 4.55 3.70 -4.28
CA HIS A 190 5.90 3.13 -4.24
C HIS A 190 6.23 2.39 -5.53
N ILE A 191 7.44 2.58 -6.04
CA ILE A 191 7.88 2.04 -7.33
C ILE A 191 8.04 0.51 -7.27
N ASN A 192 7.27 -0.24 -8.06
CA ASN A 192 7.52 -1.67 -8.32
C ASN A 192 7.66 -1.92 -9.82
N SER A 193 8.70 -1.33 -10.40
CA SER A 193 9.02 -1.49 -11.81
C SER A 193 10.51 -1.39 -12.09
N GLY A 194 10.94 -2.02 -13.18
CA GLY A 194 12.32 -1.96 -13.67
C GLY A 194 13.36 -2.39 -12.63
N SER A 195 14.06 -1.42 -12.01
CA SER A 195 15.09 -1.69 -10.99
C SER A 195 14.61 -1.50 -9.54
N GLY A 196 13.36 -1.13 -9.32
CA GLY A 196 12.75 -0.98 -8.01
C GLY A 196 11.70 -2.05 -7.77
N SER A 197 11.65 -2.58 -6.56
CA SER A 197 10.54 -3.42 -6.09
C SER A 197 10.22 -2.98 -4.67
N TRP A 198 9.33 -2.01 -4.54
CA TRP A 198 8.96 -1.40 -3.27
C TRP A 198 7.46 -1.53 -3.07
N GLY A 199 7.07 -2.19 -1.98
CA GLY A 199 5.68 -2.31 -1.55
C GLY A 199 5.34 -1.17 -0.58
N THR A 200 4.11 -0.68 -0.67
CA THR A 200 3.59 0.30 0.29
C THR A 200 3.26 -0.42 1.60
N PRO A 201 3.90 -0.07 2.74
CA PRO A 201 3.65 -0.71 4.02
C PRO A 201 2.29 -0.31 4.60
N PHE A 202 1.63 -1.25 5.28
CA PHE A 202 0.42 -1.02 6.07
C PHE A 202 0.58 -1.66 7.45
N ASN A 203 0.35 -0.86 8.50
CA ASN A 203 0.41 -1.29 9.90
C ASN A 203 -1.00 -1.35 10.49
N LEU A 204 -1.47 -2.54 10.87
CA LEU A 204 -2.81 -2.77 11.40
C LEU A 204 -3.08 -1.95 12.67
N SER A 205 -2.06 -1.48 13.39
CA SER A 205 -2.21 -0.60 14.55
C SER A 205 -2.83 0.76 14.17
N ASP A 206 -2.70 1.20 12.91
CA ASP A 206 -3.37 2.39 12.36
C ASP A 206 -4.91 2.28 12.38
N LEU A 207 -5.44 1.07 12.50
CA LEU A 207 -6.88 0.80 12.58
C LEU A 207 -7.41 0.70 14.02
N SER A 208 -6.57 0.88 15.04
CA SER A 208 -6.94 0.72 16.46
C SER A 208 -8.15 1.55 16.88
N GLU A 209 -8.33 2.73 16.29
CA GLU A 209 -9.46 3.64 16.55
C GLU A 209 -10.60 3.51 15.53
N HIS A 210 -10.51 2.56 14.59
CA HIS A 210 -11.57 2.33 13.60
C HIS A 210 -12.83 1.79 14.30
N PRO A 211 -14.05 2.29 13.97
CA PRO A 211 -15.27 1.87 14.66
C PRO A 211 -15.52 0.35 14.68
N LEU A 212 -15.25 -0.33 13.57
CA LEU A 212 -15.37 -1.80 13.47
C LEU A 212 -14.34 -2.56 14.31
N VAL A 213 -13.20 -1.94 14.63
CA VAL A 213 -12.19 -2.52 15.53
C VAL A 213 -12.61 -2.30 16.98
N LEU A 214 -13.05 -1.09 17.33
CA LEU A 214 -13.53 -0.74 18.65
C LEU A 214 -14.76 -1.57 19.09
N ASP A 215 -15.64 -1.95 18.16
CA ASP A 215 -16.80 -2.80 18.44
C ASP A 215 -16.54 -4.32 18.29
N ASN A 216 -15.32 -4.71 17.93
CA ASN A 216 -14.86 -6.09 17.70
C ASN A 216 -15.49 -6.79 16.48
N THR A 217 -16.08 -6.06 15.53
CA THR A 217 -16.52 -6.62 14.24
C THR A 217 -15.31 -7.04 13.39
N VAL A 218 -14.26 -6.21 13.38
CA VAL A 218 -12.96 -6.51 12.78
C VAL A 218 -11.95 -6.68 13.89
N ASN A 219 -11.37 -7.88 14.00
CA ASN A 219 -10.29 -8.18 14.93
C ASN A 219 -8.95 -8.08 14.18
N ILE A 220 -8.16 -7.04 14.46
CA ILE A 220 -6.84 -6.83 13.83
C ILE A 220 -5.80 -7.88 14.20
N GLU A 221 -6.04 -8.67 15.24
CA GLU A 221 -5.25 -9.87 15.54
C GLU A 221 -5.65 -11.08 14.66
N GLN A 222 -6.70 -10.93 13.85
CA GLN A 222 -7.28 -12.00 13.04
C GLN A 222 -7.80 -11.51 11.68
N ILE A 223 -6.94 -10.90 10.86
CA ILE A 223 -7.28 -10.46 9.50
C ILE A 223 -7.12 -11.63 8.52
N ASN A 224 -8.22 -11.99 7.86
CA ASN A 224 -8.25 -13.10 6.89
C ASN A 224 -8.38 -12.62 5.44
N TYR A 225 -8.80 -11.35 5.27
CA TYR A 225 -9.07 -10.76 3.97
C TYR A 225 -8.47 -9.37 3.88
N ILE A 226 -7.81 -9.08 2.77
CA ILE A 226 -7.36 -7.74 2.41
C ILE A 226 -8.05 -7.38 1.10
N ARG A 227 -8.68 -6.21 1.06
CA ARG A 227 -9.32 -5.66 -0.13
C ARG A 227 -8.57 -4.43 -0.60
N ILE A 228 -8.29 -4.40 -1.89
CA ILE A 228 -7.75 -3.23 -2.60
C ILE A 228 -8.89 -2.64 -3.41
N VAL A 229 -9.14 -1.34 -3.22
CA VAL A 229 -10.24 -0.62 -3.85
C VAL A 229 -9.65 0.55 -4.64
N ASP A 230 -9.94 0.57 -5.93
CA ASP A 230 -9.48 1.59 -6.86
C ASP A 230 -9.85 3.01 -6.41
N ILE A 231 -9.01 3.97 -6.79
CA ILE A 231 -9.32 5.39 -6.74
C ILE A 231 -9.25 5.94 -8.16
N ALA A 232 -10.39 6.36 -8.70
CA ALA A 232 -10.49 6.86 -10.06
C ALA A 232 -9.77 8.20 -10.34
N GLY A 233 -8.95 8.75 -9.44
CA GLY A 233 -8.09 9.89 -9.75
C GLY A 233 -8.69 11.25 -10.11
N ASN A 234 -10.01 11.40 -10.18
CA ASN A 234 -10.66 12.63 -10.64
C ASN A 234 -11.12 13.58 -9.51
N GLY A 235 -10.79 13.27 -8.26
CA GLY A 235 -11.16 14.07 -7.09
C GLY A 235 -12.52 13.74 -6.48
N TYR A 236 -13.25 12.73 -6.98
CA TYR A 236 -14.50 12.30 -6.35
C TYR A 236 -14.28 11.58 -5.01
N PHE A 237 -13.31 10.66 -4.97
CA PHE A 237 -12.87 10.02 -3.75
C PHE A 237 -12.02 10.96 -2.92
N ALA A 238 -12.09 10.81 -1.60
CA ALA A 238 -11.42 11.70 -0.67
C ALA A 238 -10.64 10.94 0.41
N ASP A 239 -9.62 11.60 0.94
CA ASP A 239 -8.85 11.09 2.08
C ASP A 239 -9.63 11.19 3.41
N SER A 240 -8.99 10.81 4.52
CA SER A 240 -9.62 10.82 5.84
C SER A 240 -9.99 12.22 6.37
N LEU A 241 -9.43 13.27 5.76
CA LEU A 241 -9.72 14.67 6.09
C LEU A 241 -10.76 15.28 5.13
N GLY A 242 -11.22 14.52 4.13
CA GLY A 242 -12.15 14.96 3.10
C GLY A 242 -11.47 15.74 1.96
N ASN A 243 -10.15 15.63 1.79
CA ASN A 243 -9.46 16.20 0.64
C ASN A 243 -9.69 15.31 -0.59
N PRO A 244 -10.09 15.88 -1.74
CA PRO A 244 -10.15 15.15 -3.01
C PRO A 244 -8.82 14.49 -3.37
N ILE A 245 -8.86 13.23 -3.79
CA ILE A 245 -7.69 12.47 -4.25
C ILE A 245 -7.64 12.52 -5.77
N TYR A 246 -6.47 12.91 -6.30
CA TYR A 246 -6.17 12.87 -7.72
C TYR A 246 -4.93 12.03 -7.99
N ASP A 247 -4.97 11.24 -9.04
CA ASP A 247 -3.86 10.41 -9.50
C ASP A 247 -3.93 10.22 -11.02
N ALA A 248 -3.17 9.28 -11.59
CA ALA A 248 -3.20 9.03 -13.02
C ALA A 248 -4.60 8.57 -13.47
N TRP A 249 -5.24 9.36 -14.33
CA TRP A 249 -6.61 9.10 -14.79
C TRP A 249 -7.00 9.99 -15.99
N GLU A 250 -7.82 9.55 -16.94
CA GLU A 250 -8.18 8.16 -17.28
C GLU A 250 -6.94 7.48 -17.88
N THR A 251 -6.56 6.29 -17.43
CA THR A 251 -5.27 5.69 -17.79
C THR A 251 -5.29 5.03 -19.18
N TRP A 252 -4.12 4.57 -19.65
CA TRP A 252 -3.97 3.93 -20.97
C TRP A 252 -3.20 2.62 -20.86
N GLY A 253 -3.78 1.55 -21.41
CA GLY A 253 -3.16 0.22 -21.47
C GLY A 253 -3.71 -0.75 -20.42
N SER A 254 -3.84 -0.29 -19.18
CA SER A 254 -4.52 -0.93 -18.06
C SER A 254 -5.28 0.19 -17.32
N GLY A 255 -6.47 -0.10 -16.81
CA GLY A 255 -7.37 0.89 -16.20
C GLY A 255 -7.22 0.94 -14.67
N GLY A 256 -7.22 2.13 -14.07
CA GLY A 256 -7.12 2.29 -12.62
C GLY A 256 -5.91 1.56 -12.01
N PHE A 257 -6.03 1.14 -10.75
CA PHE A 257 -4.95 0.53 -9.99
C PHE A 257 -4.49 -0.84 -10.55
N ASP A 258 -3.19 -0.96 -10.82
CA ASP A 258 -2.54 -2.19 -11.31
C ASP A 258 -1.86 -3.02 -10.20
N LEU A 259 -2.63 -3.91 -9.57
CA LEU A 259 -2.13 -4.74 -8.47
C LEU A 259 -1.18 -5.85 -8.95
N ASN A 260 0.06 -5.86 -8.44
CA ASN A 260 1.04 -6.94 -8.65
C ASN A 260 1.00 -7.98 -7.52
N ALA A 261 1.00 -7.55 -6.25
CA ALA A 261 1.04 -8.49 -5.13
C ALA A 261 0.62 -7.85 -3.81
N VAL A 262 0.19 -8.71 -2.87
CA VAL A 262 0.09 -8.37 -1.45
C VAL A 262 0.89 -9.40 -0.65
N GLY A 263 1.91 -8.92 0.06
CA GLY A 263 2.83 -9.73 0.85
C GLY A 263 2.62 -9.50 2.35
N ILE A 264 2.55 -10.57 3.13
CA ILE A 264 2.46 -10.53 4.59
C ILE A 264 3.86 -10.50 5.17
N LEU A 265 4.10 -9.58 6.08
CA LEU A 265 5.39 -9.39 6.73
C LEU A 265 5.49 -10.30 7.96
N GLU A 266 6.70 -10.74 8.25
CA GLU A 266 7.05 -11.23 9.56
C GLU A 266 7.32 -10.05 10.48
N ASN A 267 6.60 -9.94 11.60
CA ASN A 267 6.83 -8.88 12.57
C ASN A 267 8.12 -9.13 13.36
N ILE A 268 9.24 -8.69 12.81
CA ILE A 268 10.58 -8.84 13.40
C ILE A 268 10.91 -7.58 14.19
N THR A 269 10.75 -7.63 15.52
CA THR A 269 11.05 -6.46 16.36
C THR A 269 12.50 -6.03 16.25
N GLY A 270 12.73 -4.78 15.85
CA GLY A 270 14.07 -4.21 15.67
C GLY A 270 14.60 -4.24 14.24
N ASP A 271 13.86 -4.78 13.28
CA ASP A 271 14.18 -4.76 11.84
C ASP A 271 13.56 -3.52 11.20
N GLY A 272 14.32 -2.42 11.19
CA GLY A 272 13.89 -1.10 10.75
C GLY A 272 14.09 -0.83 9.25
N ASP A 273 14.83 -1.67 8.52
CA ASP A 273 14.80 -1.65 7.05
C ASP A 273 13.96 -2.75 6.42
N SER A 274 13.35 -3.60 7.24
CA SER A 274 12.49 -4.70 6.81
C SER A 274 13.22 -5.63 5.84
N ASP A 275 14.50 -5.91 6.13
CA ASP A 275 15.35 -6.81 5.33
C ASP A 275 15.33 -8.27 5.83
N GLY A 276 14.60 -8.53 6.91
CA GLY A 276 14.49 -9.83 7.56
C GLY A 276 15.59 -10.11 8.58
N GLU A 277 16.46 -9.15 8.88
CA GLU A 277 17.53 -9.26 9.87
C GLU A 277 17.49 -8.13 10.90
N VAL A 278 18.00 -8.40 12.10
CA VAL A 278 18.23 -7.34 13.12
C VAL A 278 19.74 -7.19 13.28
N ASN A 279 20.30 -6.15 12.67
CA ASN A 279 21.72 -5.99 12.48
C ASN A 279 22.18 -4.52 12.67
N PHE A 280 23.38 -4.20 12.18
CA PHE A 280 23.96 -2.88 12.36
C PHE A 280 23.26 -1.78 11.55
N HIS A 281 22.57 -2.12 10.45
CA HIS A 281 21.77 -1.19 9.67
C HIS A 281 20.61 -0.63 10.50
N ASP A 282 19.92 -1.47 11.26
CA ASP A 282 18.84 -1.07 12.17
C ASP A 282 19.36 -0.19 13.31
N PHE A 283 20.50 -0.57 13.88
CA PHE A 283 21.12 0.22 14.93
C PHE A 283 21.50 1.62 14.42
N LEU A 284 21.96 1.74 13.17
CA LEU A 284 22.29 3.03 12.57
C LEU A 284 21.03 3.90 12.36
N ARG A 285 19.90 3.31 11.99
CA ARG A 285 18.60 4.02 11.86
C ARG A 285 18.17 4.58 13.20
N LEU A 286 18.07 3.72 14.22
CA LEU A 286 17.75 4.11 15.59
C LEU A 286 18.71 5.19 16.10
N HIS A 287 20.02 4.99 15.95
CA HIS A 287 21.03 5.92 16.46
C HIS A 287 20.95 7.29 15.79
N LYS A 288 20.67 7.35 14.49
CA LYS A 288 20.50 8.61 13.73
C LYS A 288 19.29 9.41 14.24
N ASN A 289 18.27 8.72 14.75
CA ASN A 289 17.01 9.31 15.19
C ASN A 289 16.86 9.41 16.71
N TRP A 290 17.88 9.04 17.48
CA TRP A 290 17.89 9.13 18.94
C TRP A 290 17.37 10.47 19.48
N ASN A 291 16.43 10.41 20.43
CA ASN A 291 15.71 11.54 21.02
C ASN A 291 14.94 12.41 20.00
N LYS A 292 14.40 11.81 18.94
CA LYS A 292 13.52 12.48 17.97
C LYS A 292 12.23 11.68 17.82
N THR A 293 11.20 12.36 17.33
CA THR A 293 10.01 11.68 16.82
C THR A 293 10.37 10.90 15.57
N GLY A 294 9.77 9.72 15.42
CA GLY A 294 9.97 8.84 14.27
C GLY A 294 8.84 7.82 14.20
N GLY A 295 8.92 6.91 13.23
CA GLY A 295 8.16 5.68 13.20
C GLY A 295 9.11 4.49 13.05
N TRP A 296 8.55 3.35 12.65
CA TRP A 296 9.27 2.10 12.53
C TRP A 296 10.59 2.21 11.74
N PRO A 297 10.64 2.81 10.53
CA PRO A 297 11.87 2.87 9.73
C PRO A 297 12.99 3.71 10.37
N GLN A 298 12.62 4.61 11.29
CA GLN A 298 13.54 5.46 12.02
C GLN A 298 14.07 4.80 13.30
N GLY A 299 13.51 3.65 13.71
CA GLY A 299 13.91 2.89 14.89
C GLY A 299 13.03 3.12 16.12
N ASP A 300 11.80 3.60 15.95
CA ASP A 300 10.75 3.56 16.98
C ASP A 300 10.11 2.15 16.93
N PHE A 301 10.65 1.24 17.71
CA PHE A 301 10.30 -0.18 17.71
C PHE A 301 9.21 -0.55 18.73
N ASN A 302 8.82 0.40 19.58
CA ASN A 302 7.68 0.25 20.48
C ASN A 302 6.42 1.02 19.99
N GLU A 303 6.54 1.78 18.90
CA GLU A 303 5.49 2.59 18.26
C GLU A 303 4.90 3.67 19.19
N ASP A 304 5.70 4.21 20.12
CA ASP A 304 5.27 5.28 21.02
C ASP A 304 5.44 6.69 20.42
N GLY A 305 6.01 6.76 19.21
CA GLY A 305 6.26 7.98 18.45
C GLY A 305 7.61 8.64 18.76
N PHE A 306 8.48 8.02 19.56
CA PHE A 306 9.75 8.61 19.98
C PHE A 306 10.90 7.60 20.08
N VAL A 307 11.98 7.87 19.35
CA VAL A 307 13.15 6.97 19.32
C VAL A 307 14.04 7.18 20.54
N ASP A 308 14.06 6.22 21.47
CA ASP A 308 14.84 6.30 22.71
C ASP A 308 15.45 4.97 23.21
N ALA A 309 15.66 4.88 24.53
CA ALA A 309 16.29 3.73 25.17
C ALA A 309 15.41 2.49 25.18
N ASP A 310 14.08 2.63 25.18
CA ASP A 310 13.18 1.50 25.16
C ASP A 310 13.24 0.78 23.80
N ASP A 311 13.35 1.53 22.69
CA ASP A 311 13.60 0.96 21.36
C ASP A 311 14.95 0.25 21.27
N TYR A 312 15.99 0.85 21.87
CA TYR A 312 17.31 0.23 21.88
C TYR A 312 17.28 -1.11 22.61
N LEU A 313 16.51 -1.24 23.68
CA LEU A 313 16.35 -2.50 24.41
C LEU A 313 15.63 -3.56 23.55
N LEU A 314 14.63 -3.16 22.75
CA LEU A 314 13.94 -4.04 21.82
C LEU A 314 14.88 -4.53 20.70
N LEU A 315 15.62 -3.62 20.07
CA LEU A 315 16.62 -3.97 19.06
C LEU A 315 17.72 -4.88 19.65
N ALA A 316 18.27 -4.51 20.81
CA ALA A 316 19.33 -5.28 21.45
C ALA A 316 18.86 -6.68 21.89
N GLY A 317 17.59 -6.82 22.27
CA GLY A 317 16.96 -8.10 22.59
C GLY A 317 16.86 -9.06 21.42
N ASN A 318 16.80 -8.53 20.19
CA ASN A 318 16.67 -9.29 18.95
C ASN A 318 17.95 -9.29 18.10
N TRP A 319 19.06 -8.78 18.64
CA TRP A 319 20.32 -8.65 17.90
C TRP A 319 20.77 -9.97 17.23
N LEU A 320 21.13 -9.90 15.94
CA LEU A 320 21.47 -11.04 15.07
C LEU A 320 20.31 -12.00 14.79
N TYR A 321 19.07 -11.58 15.02
CA TYR A 321 17.93 -12.25 14.40
C TYR A 321 18.08 -12.21 12.88
N ARG A 322 17.66 -13.30 12.24
CA ARG A 322 17.63 -13.43 10.79
C ARG A 322 16.57 -14.44 10.42
N ASN A 323 15.67 -14.05 9.52
CA ASN A 323 14.73 -14.99 8.95
C ASN A 323 15.43 -16.06 8.10
N LYS A 324 14.93 -17.30 8.15
CA LYS A 324 15.62 -18.48 7.61
C LYS A 324 15.22 -18.85 6.20
#